data_AF-A0A1B4Q418-F1
#
_entry.id   AF-A0A1B4Q418-F1
#
_cell.length_a   1.000
_cell.length_b   1.000
_cell.length_c   1.000
_cell.angle_alpha   90.00
_cell.angle_beta   90.00
_cell.angle_gamma   90.00
#
_symmetry.space_group_name_H-M   'P 1'
#
loop_
_entity.id
_entity.type
_entity.pdbx_description
1 polymer ?
#
loop_
_entity_poly.entity_id
_entity_poly.type
_entity_poly.pdbx_seq_one_letter_code
_entity_poly.pdbx_strand_id
1 'polypeptide(L)' 'MTDSNGTDLPFAKERALPTTWTSSGTNTELYRFRGKARYVASGGEVKAGRADATLTYILQYN' A
#
# COMPACT_ATOMS: atom_id res chain seq x y z
N MET A 1 4.50 -3.61 -5.02
CA MET A 1 3.84 -3.75 -3.70
C MET A 1 2.36 -3.89 -3.99
N THR A 2 1.64 -4.76 -3.28
CA THR A 2 0.23 -5.03 -3.58
C THR A 2 -0.62 -4.86 -2.33
N ASP A 3 -1.92 -4.59 -2.52
CA ASP A 3 -2.91 -4.68 -1.45
C ASP A 3 -3.16 -6.16 -1.04
N SER A 4 -4.08 -6.37 -0.10
CA SER A 4 -4.48 -7.70 0.34
C SER A 4 -5.17 -8.56 -0.72
N ASN A 5 -5.72 -7.92 -1.76
CA ASN A 5 -6.39 -8.56 -2.89
C ASN A 5 -5.44 -8.80 -4.08
N GLY A 6 -4.17 -8.39 -3.98
CA GLY A 6 -3.18 -8.55 -5.03
C GLY A 6 -3.14 -7.43 -6.06
N THR A 7 -3.90 -6.35 -5.85
CA THR A 7 -3.86 -5.16 -6.72
C THR A 7 -2.57 -4.38 -6.47
N ASP A 8 -1.88 -3.96 -7.53
CA ASP A 8 -0.71 -3.11 -7.40
C ASP A 8 -1.03 -1.79 -6.69
N LEU A 9 -0.13 -1.36 -5.80
CA LEU A 9 -0.33 -0.12 -5.08
C LEU A 9 -0.27 1.08 -6.05
N PRO A 10 -1.27 1.97 -5.97
CA PRO A 10 -1.33 3.15 -6.80
C PRO A 10 -0.35 4.22 -6.30
N PHE A 11 0.44 4.77 -7.20
CA PHE A 11 1.30 5.93 -6.92
C PHE A 11 0.64 7.28 -7.25
N ALA A 12 -0.62 7.28 -7.69
CA ALA A 12 -1.37 8.47 -8.12
C ALA A 12 -2.73 8.55 -7.39
N LYS A 13 -3.18 9.78 -7.09
CA LYS A 13 -4.37 10.05 -6.27
C LYS A 13 -5.64 9.45 -6.87
N GLU A 14 -5.77 9.49 -8.19
CA GLU A 14 -6.93 9.00 -8.94
C GLU A 14 -7.11 7.49 -8.81
N ARG A 15 -6.06 6.79 -8.37
CA ARG A 15 -6.06 5.35 -8.17
C ARG A 15 -6.06 4.98 -6.69
N ALA A 16 -6.25 5.93 -5.77
CA ALA A 16 -6.19 5.68 -4.33
C ALA A 16 -7.01 4.44 -3.92
N LEU A 17 -6.43 3.62 -3.04
CA LEU A 17 -7.10 2.42 -2.58
C LEU A 17 -8.12 2.76 -1.50
N PRO A 18 -9.34 2.18 -1.57
CA PRO A 18 -10.29 2.30 -0.48
C PRO A 18 -9.74 1.58 0.76
N THR A 19 -9.86 2.22 1.92
CA THR A 19 -9.59 1.53 3.18
C THR A 19 -10.83 0.74 3.59
N THR A 20 -10.63 -0.44 4.19
CA THR A 20 -11.75 -1.27 4.63
C THR A 20 -12.20 -0.81 6.03
N TRP A 21 -13.50 -0.54 6.17
CA TRP A 21 -14.13 -0.31 7.46
C TRP A 21 -13.89 -1.53 8.37
N THR A 22 -13.44 -1.29 9.59
CA THR A 22 -13.14 -2.36 10.56
C THR A 22 -14.11 -2.34 11.72
N SER A 23 -14.33 -1.18 12.33
CA SER A 23 -15.25 -1.01 13.46
C SER A 23 -15.56 0.46 13.68
N SER A 24 -16.73 0.75 14.25
CA SER A 24 -17.09 2.08 14.73
C SER A 24 -17.19 2.09 16.27
N GLY A 25 -16.65 3.11 16.90
CA GLY A 25 -16.81 3.43 18.32
C GLY A 25 -17.49 4.78 18.52
N THR A 26 -17.71 5.20 19.76
CA THR A 26 -18.25 6.53 20.06
C THR A 26 -17.30 7.60 19.49
N ASN A 27 -17.71 8.25 18.40
CA ASN A 27 -16.94 9.26 17.67
C ASN A 27 -15.64 8.79 16.99
N THR A 28 -15.52 7.50 16.68
CA THR A 28 -14.32 7.00 15.97
C THR A 28 -14.69 5.95 14.93
N GLU A 29 -14.09 6.05 13.75
CA GLU A 29 -14.14 5.01 12.73
C GLU A 29 -12.74 4.46 12.51
N LEU A 30 -12.60 3.14 12.64
CA LEU A 30 -11.34 2.46 12.42
C LEU A 30 -11.31 1.91 10.99
N TYR A 31 -10.38 2.43 10.22
CA TYR A 31 -10.08 1.96 8.87
C TYR A 31 -8.73 1.25 8.85
N ARG A 32 -8.64 0.11 8.15
CA ARG A 32 -7.41 -0.68 8.08
C ARG A 32 -6.97 -0.84 6.63
N PHE A 33 -5.70 -0.52 6.37
CA PHE A 33 -5.00 -0.90 5.16
C PHE A 33 -4.16 -2.16 5.42
N ARG A 34 -4.23 -3.13 4.50
CA ARG A 34 -3.42 -4.36 4.52
C ARG A 34 -2.67 -4.46 3.21
N GLY A 35 -1.33 -4.41 3.25
CA GLY A 35 -0.47 -4.52 2.08
C GLY A 35 0.59 -5.60 2.23
N LYS A 36 1.09 -6.10 1.09
CA LYS A 36 2.22 -7.03 0.99
C LYS A 36 3.30 -6.42 0.10
N ALA A 37 4.55 -6.51 0.53
CA ALA A 37 5.71 -6.06 -0.24
C ALA A 37 6.65 -7.22 -0.53
N ARG A 38 7.19 -7.27 -1.75
CA ARG A 38 8.26 -8.18 -2.16
C ARG A 38 9.15 -7.48 -3.19
N TYR A 39 10.42 -7.86 -3.22
CA TYR A 39 11.29 -7.52 -4.35
C TYR A 39 10.86 -8.29 -5.59
N VAL A 40 10.81 -7.62 -6.74
CA VAL A 40 10.49 -8.21 -8.04
C VAL A 40 11.54 -7.72 -9.03
N ALA A 41 12.08 -8.62 -9.85
CA ALA A 41 13.03 -8.25 -10.89
C ALA A 41 12.37 -7.33 -11.91
N SER A 42 13.01 -6.20 -12.22
CA SER A 42 12.52 -5.20 -13.18
C SER A 42 12.83 -5.51 -14.65
N GLY A 43 13.33 -6.73 -14.94
CA GLY A 43 13.69 -7.19 -16.28
C GLY A 43 15.18 -7.04 -16.63
N GLY A 44 15.97 -6.35 -15.80
CA GLY A 44 17.43 -6.28 -15.92
C GLY A 44 18.17 -7.35 -15.10
N GLU A 45 19.48 -7.46 -15.31
CA GLU A 45 20.35 -8.31 -14.49
C GLU A 45 20.29 -7.88 -13.02
N VAL A 46 19.90 -8.79 -12.13
CA VAL A 46 19.84 -8.55 -10.69
C VAL A 46 21.23 -8.78 -10.09
N LYS A 47 21.83 -7.73 -9.56
CA LYS A 47 23.13 -7.79 -8.88
C LYS A 47 22.96 -7.85 -7.36
N ALA A 48 23.83 -8.61 -6.70
CA ALA A 48 23.86 -8.65 -5.24
C ALA A 48 24.23 -7.26 -4.67
N GLY A 49 23.56 -6.86 -3.59
CA GLY A 49 23.79 -5.57 -2.97
C GLY A 49 22.69 -5.21 -1.97
N ARG A 50 22.81 -4.03 -1.37
CA ARG A 50 21.80 -3.47 -0.48
C ARG A 50 20.68 -2.84 -1.29
N ALA A 51 19.44 -3.20 -0.96
CA ALA A 51 18.24 -2.57 -1.49
C ALA A 51 17.41 -2.06 -0.31
N ASP A 52 17.30 -0.73 -0.17
CA ASP A 52 16.42 -0.09 0.78
C ASP A 52 15.24 0.54 0.04
N ALA A 53 14.07 0.61 0.67
CA ALA A 53 12.88 1.23 0.09
C ALA A 53 12.08 1.96 1.18
N THR A 54 11.47 3.08 0.78
CA THR A 54 10.59 3.89 1.63
C THR A 54 9.20 3.94 1.01
N LEU A 55 8.16 3.74 1.83
CA LEU A 55 6.77 3.92 1.43
C LEU A 55 6.19 5.13 2.15
N THR A 56 5.66 6.08 1.39
CA THR A 56 4.88 7.22 1.89
C THR A 56 3.41 6.98 1.57
N TYR A 57 2.53 7.20 2.54
CA TYR A 57 1.07 7.11 2.35
C TYR A 57 0.38 8.39 2.83
N ILE A 58 -0.75 8.71 2.22
CA ILE A 58 -1.60 9.85 2.59
C ILE A 58 -3.00 9.32 2.83
N LEU A 59 -3.60 9.67 3.97
CA LEU A 59 -5.01 9.43 4.24
C LEU A 59 -5.80 10.61 3.70
N GLN A 60 -6.65 10.35 2.71
CA GLN A 60 -7.57 11.35 2.18
C GLN A 60 -8.96 11.10 2.74
N TYR A 61 -9.52 12.14 3.36
CA TYR A 61 -10.91 12.20 3.78
C TYR A 61 -11.72 12.93 2.70
N ASN A 62 -12.97 12.51 2.49
CA ASN A 62 -13.91 13.16 1.57
C ASN A 62 -14.85 14.09 2.32
#